data_AF-A0A5E7KXV5-F1
#
_entry.id   AF-A0A5E7KXV5-F1
#
_cell.length_a   1.000
_cell.length_b   1.000
_cell.length_c   1.000
_cell.angle_alpha   90.00
_cell.angle_beta   90.00
_cell.angle_gamma   90.00
#
_symmetry.space_group_name_H-M   'P 1'
#
loop_
_entity.id
_entity.type
_entity.pdbx_description
1 polymer ?
#
loop_
_entity_poly.entity_id
_entity_poly.type
_entity_poly.pdbx_seq_one_letter_code
_entity_poly.pdbx_strand_id
1 'polypeptide(L)'
;MNSQSIIVPKISTLPVHEPRARAVVRWLVRKNIVQEELTTCGRTGNRMAHAIADGARAVVLYPEALPFGEPVNGLEIVTKRCIYTPAKGFLEEAGCAECRKEVGEALFESLEDWMPGRTDNFTCPECGHEDDINGFLFLQECGFSNLGFIFNNWAEAGFKQSFIDEFADWLDHPVSWVKVEL
;
A
#
# COMPACT_ATOMS: atom_id res chain seq x y z
N MET A 1 -7.77 17.08 -6.62
CA MET A 1 -8.49 15.80 -6.77
C MET A 1 -8.21 14.95 -5.54
N ASN A 2 -9.21 14.32 -4.92
CA ASN A 2 -8.96 13.49 -3.72
C ASN A 2 -8.38 12.14 -4.13
N SER A 3 -7.22 11.79 -3.61
CA SER A 3 -6.56 10.54 -3.96
C SER A 3 -5.73 9.99 -2.80
N GLN A 4 -5.32 8.74 -2.90
CA GLN A 4 -4.34 8.11 -2.02
C GLN A 4 -3.32 7.36 -2.87
N SER A 5 -2.04 7.55 -2.55
CA SER A 5 -0.96 6.67 -3.01
C SER A 5 -0.58 5.77 -1.86
N ILE A 6 -0.78 4.47 -2.01
CA ILE A 6 -0.62 3.50 -0.95
C ILE A 6 0.55 2.59 -1.30
N ILE A 7 1.55 2.53 -0.42
CA ILE A 7 2.62 1.54 -0.50
C ILE A 7 2.28 0.41 0.47
N VAL A 8 2.21 -0.82 -0.05
CA VAL A 8 1.79 -2.02 0.67
C VAL A 8 2.79 -3.14 0.41
N PRO A 9 3.30 -3.86 1.43
CA PRO A 9 4.15 -5.02 1.21
C PRO A 9 3.37 -6.14 0.51
N LYS A 10 4.02 -6.83 -0.41
CA LYS A 10 3.46 -7.99 -1.14
C LYS A 10 3.51 -9.26 -0.28
N ILE A 11 2.91 -9.21 0.90
CA ILE A 11 2.74 -10.35 1.82
C ILE A 11 1.53 -10.09 2.73
N SER A 12 0.73 -11.12 2.96
CA SER A 12 -0.50 -11.03 3.77
C SER A 12 -0.22 -10.60 5.21
N THR A 13 0.76 -11.24 5.83
CA THR A 13 1.16 -10.96 7.21
C THR A 13 2.63 -10.64 7.24
N LEU A 14 2.95 -9.35 7.31
CA LEU A 14 4.31 -8.93 7.58
C LEU A 14 4.63 -9.20 9.07
N PRO A 15 5.64 -10.04 9.38
CA PRO A 15 6.07 -10.25 10.76
C PRO A 15 6.60 -8.94 11.34
N VAL A 16 6.37 -8.72 12.64
CA VAL A 16 6.85 -7.52 13.36
C VAL A 16 6.58 -6.20 12.61
N HIS A 17 5.42 -6.12 11.94
CA HIS A 17 5.04 -5.01 11.06
C HIS A 17 5.06 -3.64 11.76
N GLU A 18 4.69 -3.55 13.04
CA GLU A 18 4.74 -2.27 13.76
C GLU A 18 6.18 -1.75 13.97
N PRO A 19 7.15 -2.54 14.51
CA PRO A 19 8.57 -2.15 14.50
C PRO A 19 9.11 -1.77 13.12
N ARG A 20 8.76 -2.54 12.07
CA ARG A 20 9.18 -2.26 10.69
C ARG A 20 8.60 -0.93 10.18
N ALA A 21 7.31 -0.69 10.42
CA ALA A 21 6.67 0.58 10.09
C ALA A 21 7.35 1.77 10.78
N ARG A 22 7.67 1.65 12.08
CA ARG A 22 8.42 2.70 12.80
C ARG A 22 9.81 2.93 12.20
N ALA A 23 10.49 1.89 11.71
CA ALA A 23 11.79 2.04 11.05
C ALA A 23 11.67 2.82 9.74
N VAL A 24 10.70 2.46 8.89
CA VAL A 24 10.39 3.18 7.64
C VAL A 24 10.06 4.65 7.93
N VAL A 25 9.17 4.93 8.88
CA VAL A 25 8.81 6.31 9.25
C VAL A 25 10.02 7.12 9.69
N ARG A 26 10.88 6.55 10.56
CA ARG A 26 12.12 7.24 10.98
C ARG A 26 13.04 7.53 9.80
N TRP A 27 13.13 6.62 8.82
CA TRP A 27 13.90 6.87 7.60
C TRP A 27 13.28 7.99 6.76
N LEU A 28 11.97 8.00 6.55
CA LEU A 28 11.26 9.06 5.83
C LEU A 28 11.47 10.44 6.50
N VAL A 29 11.38 10.48 7.83
CA VAL A 29 11.66 11.68 8.64
C VAL A 29 13.11 12.14 8.48
N ARG A 30 14.08 11.22 8.57
CA ARG A 30 15.51 11.54 8.37
C ARG A 30 15.81 12.08 6.98
N LYS A 31 15.08 11.62 5.96
CA LYS A 31 15.14 12.15 4.59
C LYS A 31 14.34 13.43 4.39
N ASN A 32 13.70 13.94 5.44
CA ASN A 32 12.82 15.11 5.39
C ASN A 32 11.66 14.95 4.39
N ILE A 33 11.17 13.72 4.18
CA ILE A 33 10.04 13.44 3.26
C ILE A 33 8.70 13.69 3.96
N VAL A 34 8.63 13.34 5.25
CA VAL A 34 7.51 13.64 6.13
C VAL A 34 8.01 14.23 7.45
N GLN A 35 7.16 14.95 8.15
CA GLN A 35 7.44 15.52 9.47
C GLN A 35 7.39 14.44 10.55
N GLU A 36 8.18 14.60 11.62
CA GLU A 36 8.21 13.66 12.74
C GLU A 36 6.91 13.69 13.55
N GLU A 37 6.40 14.89 13.84
CA GLU A 37 5.22 15.08 14.67
C GLU A 37 3.93 14.75 13.91
N LEU A 38 3.04 14.04 14.58
CA LEU A 38 1.70 13.78 14.05
C LEU A 38 0.85 15.04 14.19
N THR A 39 0.13 15.38 13.12
CA THR A 39 -0.86 16.45 13.08
C THR A 39 -2.17 15.96 12.46
N THR A 40 -3.22 16.77 12.44
CA THR A 40 -4.54 16.39 11.92
C THR A 40 -4.63 16.42 10.37
N CYS A 41 -3.54 16.10 9.68
CA CYS A 41 -3.43 16.15 8.22
C CYS A 41 -3.74 14.82 7.50
N GLY A 42 -4.24 13.84 8.25
CA GLY A 42 -4.73 12.55 7.74
C GLY A 42 -6.19 12.61 7.29
N ARG A 43 -6.63 11.55 6.63
CA ARG A 43 -7.99 11.40 6.10
C ARG A 43 -8.82 10.41 6.92
N THR A 44 -8.21 9.35 7.44
CA THR A 44 -8.94 8.23 8.06
C THR A 44 -8.99 8.36 9.60
N GLY A 45 -9.93 7.67 10.23
CA GLY A 45 -9.99 7.52 11.69
C GLY A 45 -9.94 8.86 12.46
N ASN A 46 -8.92 9.00 13.31
CA ASN A 46 -8.70 10.21 14.12
C ASN A 46 -7.99 11.35 13.37
N ARG A 47 -7.71 11.16 12.08
CA ARG A 47 -7.02 12.11 11.17
C ARG A 47 -5.57 12.41 11.53
N MET A 48 -4.94 11.64 12.42
CA MET A 48 -3.54 11.85 12.79
C MET A 48 -2.61 11.26 11.72
N ALA A 49 -1.71 12.07 11.19
CA ALA A 49 -0.75 11.68 10.15
C ALA A 49 0.55 12.49 10.24
N HIS A 50 1.61 11.96 9.64
CA HIS A 50 2.87 12.69 9.46
C HIS A 50 2.73 13.65 8.27
N ALA A 51 2.78 14.95 8.51
CA ALA A 51 2.62 15.95 7.44
C ALA A 51 3.73 15.83 6.38
N ILE A 52 3.45 16.26 5.15
CA ILE A 52 4.46 16.39 4.10
C ILE A 52 5.62 17.32 4.53
N ALA A 53 6.84 16.98 4.13
CA ALA A 53 8.04 17.79 4.34
C ALA A 53 8.81 18.06 3.03
N ASP A 54 9.71 19.05 3.01
CA ASP A 54 10.32 19.57 1.78
C ASP A 54 11.10 18.53 0.96
N GLY A 55 11.69 17.53 1.62
CA GLY A 55 12.39 16.41 0.99
C GLY A 55 11.48 15.53 0.12
N ALA A 56 10.15 15.63 0.26
CA ALA A 56 9.19 14.92 -0.61
C ALA A 56 9.41 15.24 -2.10
N ARG A 57 9.87 16.46 -2.41
CA ARG A 57 10.18 16.90 -3.78
C ARG A 57 11.25 16.04 -4.46
N ALA A 58 12.13 15.42 -3.69
CA ALA A 58 13.20 14.58 -4.22
C ALA A 58 12.71 13.19 -4.65
N VAL A 59 11.60 12.71 -4.11
CA VAL A 59 11.13 11.31 -4.28
C VAL A 59 9.97 11.14 -5.26
N VAL A 60 9.42 12.25 -5.76
CA VAL A 60 8.31 12.25 -6.72
C VAL A 60 8.72 12.71 -8.12
N LEU A 61 7.94 12.33 -9.13
CA LEU A 61 8.15 12.69 -10.53
C LEU A 61 7.75 14.15 -10.80
N TYR A 62 6.68 14.63 -10.17
CA TYR A 62 6.09 15.96 -10.36
C TYR A 62 5.99 16.72 -9.02
N PRO A 63 7.08 17.37 -8.56
CA PRO A 63 7.12 18.04 -7.26
C PRO A 63 6.09 19.18 -7.08
N GLU A 64 5.66 19.79 -8.17
CA GLU A 64 4.63 20.83 -8.22
C GLU A 64 3.22 20.31 -7.90
N ALA A 65 2.98 19.02 -8.10
CA ALA A 65 1.70 18.37 -7.79
C ALA A 65 1.62 17.82 -6.35
N LEU A 66 2.65 18.05 -5.52
CA LEU A 66 2.62 17.67 -4.12
C LEU A 66 1.61 18.53 -3.33
N PRO A 67 0.88 17.96 -2.36
CA PRO A 67 -0.21 18.63 -1.64
C PRO A 67 0.30 19.56 -0.52
N PHE A 68 1.33 20.37 -0.78
CA PHE A 68 1.81 21.36 0.19
C PHE A 68 0.74 22.40 0.47
N GLY A 69 0.49 22.67 1.75
CA GLY A 69 -0.52 23.63 2.20
C GLY A 69 -1.96 23.10 2.21
N GLU A 70 -2.19 21.90 1.67
CA GLU A 70 -3.50 21.26 1.72
C GLU A 70 -3.81 20.74 3.13
N PRO A 71 -5.08 20.79 3.60
CA PRO A 71 -5.47 20.26 4.90
C PRO A 71 -5.20 18.76 5.06
N VAL A 72 -5.27 18.02 3.95
CA VAL A 72 -5.01 16.58 3.89
C VAL A 72 -3.81 16.35 2.98
N ASN A 73 -2.67 16.07 3.59
CA ASN A 73 -1.39 15.90 2.90
C ASN A 73 -0.50 14.80 3.53
N GLY A 74 -0.94 14.25 4.67
CA GLY A 74 -0.10 13.45 5.53
C GLY A 74 -0.01 11.98 5.13
N LEU A 75 1.04 11.35 5.62
CA LEU A 75 1.25 9.91 5.64
C LEU A 75 0.52 9.29 6.84
N GLU A 76 -0.43 8.40 6.56
CA GLU A 76 -1.08 7.53 7.55
C GLU A 76 -0.49 6.12 7.47
N ILE A 77 -0.45 5.43 8.61
CA ILE A 77 0.08 4.07 8.71
C ILE A 77 -1.03 3.18 9.25
N VAL A 78 -1.36 2.14 8.49
CA VAL A 78 -2.34 1.12 8.88
C VAL A 78 -1.57 -0.11 9.31
N THR A 79 -1.72 -0.55 10.56
CA THR A 79 -1.04 -1.74 11.12
C THR A 79 -2.03 -2.87 11.43
N LYS A 80 -3.11 -2.94 10.65
CA LYS A 80 -4.13 -3.98 10.73
C LYS A 80 -4.39 -4.53 9.34
N ARG A 81 -4.92 -5.76 9.27
CA ARG A 81 -5.28 -6.40 8.01
C ARG A 81 -6.25 -5.52 7.21
N CYS A 82 -5.91 -5.26 5.94
CA CYS A 82 -6.64 -4.38 5.06
C CYS A 82 -6.44 -4.78 3.60
N ILE A 83 -7.49 -4.53 2.80
CA ILE A 83 -7.51 -4.74 1.36
C ILE A 83 -7.22 -3.39 0.70
N TYR A 84 -6.20 -3.34 -0.16
CA TYR A 84 -5.80 -2.13 -0.88
C TYR A 84 -6.02 -2.34 -2.37
N THR A 85 -7.11 -1.79 -2.89
CA THR A 85 -7.47 -1.86 -4.31
C THR A 85 -7.85 -0.48 -4.83
N PRO A 86 -7.79 -0.24 -6.15
CA PRO A 86 -8.41 0.93 -6.76
C PRO A 86 -9.89 1.01 -6.37
N ALA A 87 -10.35 2.18 -5.91
CA ALA A 87 -11.75 2.36 -5.52
C ALA A 87 -12.70 2.49 -6.72
N LYS A 88 -12.19 2.88 -7.89
CA LYS A 88 -12.95 3.03 -9.14
C LYS A 88 -12.32 2.15 -10.23
N GLY A 89 -13.16 1.41 -10.95
CA GLY A 89 -12.73 0.62 -12.10
C GLY A 89 -11.78 -0.55 -11.77
N PHE A 90 -11.86 -1.09 -10.55
CA PHE A 90 -11.17 -2.33 -10.23
C PHE A 90 -11.87 -3.50 -10.94
N LEU A 91 -11.10 -4.33 -11.63
CA LEU A 91 -11.60 -5.39 -12.50
C LEU A 91 -11.86 -6.69 -11.74
N GLU A 92 -11.31 -6.84 -10.53
CA GLU A 92 -11.40 -8.07 -9.73
C GLU A 92 -10.87 -9.31 -10.50
N GLU A 93 -9.88 -9.09 -11.37
CA GLU A 93 -9.21 -10.12 -12.15
C GLU A 93 -7.91 -10.56 -11.48
N ALA A 94 -7.72 -11.87 -11.34
CA ALA A 94 -6.49 -12.46 -10.85
C ALA A 94 -6.14 -13.75 -11.60
N GLY A 95 -4.85 -14.03 -11.78
CA GLY A 95 -4.36 -15.23 -12.42
C GLY A 95 -3.55 -16.10 -11.47
N CYS A 96 -3.66 -17.41 -11.61
CA CYS A 96 -2.77 -18.35 -10.93
C CYS A 96 -1.35 -18.28 -11.55
N ALA A 97 -0.32 -18.09 -10.71
CA ALA A 97 1.07 -18.03 -11.16
C ALA A 97 1.55 -19.37 -11.78
N GLU A 98 0.96 -20.48 -11.33
CA GLU A 98 1.32 -21.84 -11.76
C GLU A 98 0.60 -22.23 -13.06
N CYS A 99 -0.74 -22.30 -13.05
CA CYS A 99 -1.50 -22.81 -14.21
C CYS A 99 -1.95 -21.73 -15.19
N ARG A 100 -1.71 -20.45 -14.90
CA ARG A 100 -2.03 -19.28 -15.75
C ARG A 100 -3.51 -19.10 -16.10
N LYS A 101 -4.41 -19.79 -15.40
CA LYS A 101 -5.85 -19.59 -15.50
C LYS A 101 -6.30 -18.40 -14.65
N GLU A 102 -7.37 -17.76 -15.10
CA GLU A 102 -8.10 -16.74 -14.35
C GLU A 102 -8.76 -17.39 -13.13
N VAL A 103 -8.63 -16.76 -11.96
CA VAL A 103 -9.10 -17.23 -10.64
C VAL A 103 -9.64 -16.09 -9.78
N GLY A 104 -9.88 -14.91 -10.35
CA GLY A 104 -10.27 -13.68 -9.66
C GLY A 104 -11.50 -13.89 -8.81
N GLU A 105 -12.61 -14.34 -9.40
CA GLU A 105 -13.87 -14.56 -8.68
C GLU A 105 -13.66 -15.39 -7.40
N ALA A 106 -13.02 -16.55 -7.50
CA ALA A 106 -12.74 -17.41 -6.35
C ALA A 106 -11.76 -16.78 -5.34
N LEU A 107 -10.75 -16.03 -5.82
CA LEU A 107 -9.79 -15.35 -4.96
C LEU A 107 -10.47 -14.23 -4.16
N PHE A 108 -11.28 -13.39 -4.81
CA PHE A 108 -11.97 -12.29 -4.15
C PHE A 108 -13.08 -12.77 -3.21
N GLU A 109 -13.78 -13.86 -3.53
CA GLU A 109 -14.69 -14.54 -2.58
C GLU A 109 -13.95 -15.03 -1.32
N SER A 110 -12.72 -15.56 -1.47
CA SER A 110 -11.92 -16.04 -0.33
C SER A 110 -11.52 -14.95 0.67
N LEU A 111 -11.69 -13.67 0.30
CA LEU A 111 -11.38 -12.55 1.19
C LEU A 111 -12.22 -12.52 2.47
N GLU A 112 -13.39 -13.17 2.48
CA GLU A 112 -14.20 -13.34 3.69
C GLU A 112 -13.50 -14.18 4.77
N ASP A 113 -12.66 -15.13 4.36
CA ASP A 113 -11.83 -15.94 5.27
C ASP A 113 -10.49 -15.30 5.55
N TRP A 114 -9.91 -14.63 4.55
CA TRP A 114 -8.65 -13.91 4.69
C TRP A 114 -8.76 -12.72 5.66
N MET A 115 -9.76 -11.85 5.50
CA MET A 115 -9.91 -10.62 6.29
C MET A 115 -9.95 -10.84 7.83
N PRO A 116 -10.65 -11.85 8.37
CA PRO A 116 -10.63 -12.15 9.80
C PRO A 116 -9.35 -12.85 10.29
N GLY A 117 -8.37 -13.15 9.43
CA GLY A 117 -7.12 -13.79 9.85
C GLY A 117 -7.14 -15.31 9.86
N ARG A 118 -8.09 -15.97 9.17
CA ARG A 118 -8.17 -17.45 9.16
C ARG A 118 -7.10 -18.09 8.27
N THR A 119 -6.64 -17.37 7.26
CA THR A 119 -5.60 -17.78 6.31
C THR A 119 -4.82 -16.56 5.82
N ASP A 120 -3.60 -16.81 5.37
CA ASP A 120 -2.76 -15.86 4.61
C ASP A 120 -2.70 -16.25 3.13
N ASN A 121 -3.12 -17.48 2.83
CA ASN A 121 -2.96 -18.15 1.56
C ASN A 121 -4.28 -18.27 0.80
N PHE A 122 -4.18 -18.42 -0.51
CA PHE A 122 -5.25 -18.81 -1.42
C PHE A 122 -4.83 -20.08 -2.18
N THR A 123 -5.74 -21.04 -2.31
CA THR A 123 -5.53 -22.25 -3.11
C THR A 123 -6.25 -22.13 -4.44
N CYS A 124 -5.51 -22.21 -5.54
CA CYS A 124 -6.05 -22.19 -6.89
C CYS A 124 -7.03 -23.37 -7.11
N PRO A 125 -8.31 -23.11 -7.45
CA PRO A 125 -9.31 -24.18 -7.65
C PRO A 125 -9.03 -25.01 -8.91
N GLU A 126 -8.26 -24.47 -9.86
CA GLU A 126 -8.00 -25.11 -11.14
C GLU A 126 -6.85 -26.12 -11.13
N CYS A 127 -5.89 -25.97 -10.21
CA CYS A 127 -4.69 -26.81 -10.18
C CYS A 127 -4.20 -27.18 -8.77
N GLY A 128 -4.81 -26.64 -7.72
CA GLY A 128 -4.45 -26.92 -6.33
C GLY A 128 -3.18 -26.23 -5.82
N HIS A 129 -2.57 -25.33 -6.60
CA HIS A 129 -1.45 -24.52 -6.13
C HIS A 129 -1.89 -23.58 -5.00
N GLU A 130 -1.23 -23.65 -3.85
CA GLU A 130 -1.43 -22.77 -2.71
C GLU A 130 -0.23 -21.84 -2.54
N ASP A 131 -0.48 -20.55 -2.35
CA ASP A 131 0.53 -19.53 -2.03
C ASP A 131 -0.10 -18.41 -1.19
N ASP A 132 0.72 -17.50 -0.65
CA ASP A 132 0.24 -16.23 -0.08
C ASP A 132 -0.68 -15.54 -1.09
N ILE A 133 -1.73 -14.89 -0.63
CA ILE A 133 -2.69 -14.21 -1.52
C ILE A 133 -2.03 -13.21 -2.49
N ASN A 134 -0.90 -12.60 -2.09
CA ASN A 134 -0.14 -11.68 -2.94
C ASN A 134 0.80 -12.38 -3.95
N GLY A 135 0.92 -13.71 -3.90
CA GLY A 135 1.66 -14.55 -4.85
C GLY A 135 0.91 -14.76 -6.17
N PHE A 136 -0.37 -14.44 -6.21
CA PHE A 136 -1.19 -14.49 -7.42
C PHE A 136 -0.92 -13.27 -8.32
N LEU A 137 -1.26 -13.42 -9.61
CA LEU A 137 -1.00 -12.41 -10.63
C LEU A 137 -2.19 -11.44 -10.69
N PHE A 138 -1.95 -10.17 -10.45
CA PHE A 138 -2.98 -9.13 -10.56
C PHE A 138 -2.68 -8.23 -11.77
N LEU A 139 -3.72 -7.91 -12.55
CA LEU A 139 -3.60 -7.02 -13.71
C LEU A 139 -3.60 -5.54 -13.34
N GLN A 140 -4.16 -5.23 -12.18
CA GLN A 140 -4.15 -3.90 -11.58
C GLN A 140 -3.40 -3.94 -10.25
N GLU A 141 -2.70 -2.87 -9.92
CA GLU A 141 -2.00 -2.76 -8.65
C GLU A 141 -2.99 -2.87 -7.49
N CYS A 142 -2.80 -3.89 -6.67
CA CYS A 142 -3.50 -4.10 -5.42
C CYS A 142 -2.54 -4.75 -4.40
N GLY A 143 -2.97 -4.81 -3.15
CA GLY A 143 -2.24 -5.53 -2.12
C GLY A 143 -3.12 -5.89 -0.94
N PHE A 144 -2.74 -6.97 -0.28
CA PHE A 144 -3.47 -7.52 0.85
C PHE A 144 -2.47 -7.69 1.98
N SER A 145 -2.56 -6.87 3.02
CA SER A 145 -1.57 -6.92 4.09
C SER A 145 -2.08 -6.44 5.44
N ASN A 146 -1.35 -6.78 6.49
CA ASN A 146 -1.47 -6.19 7.82
C ASN A 146 -0.72 -4.85 7.97
N LEU A 147 -0.11 -4.35 6.90
CA LEU A 147 0.58 -3.06 6.89
C LEU A 147 0.28 -2.28 5.61
N GLY A 148 0.07 -0.97 5.73
CA GLY A 148 0.00 -0.08 4.58
C GLY A 148 0.40 1.36 4.94
N PHE A 149 1.01 2.05 3.98
CA PHE A 149 1.47 3.43 4.10
C PHE A 149 0.69 4.29 3.11
N ILE A 150 -0.20 5.12 3.62
CA ILE A 150 -1.17 5.88 2.83
C ILE A 150 -0.70 7.33 2.75
N PHE A 151 -0.23 7.73 1.58
CA PHE A 151 0.15 9.11 1.25
C PHE A 151 -1.06 9.83 0.64
N ASN A 152 -1.73 10.66 1.44
CA ASN A 152 -2.98 11.29 1.02
C ASN A 152 -2.76 12.46 0.06
N ASN A 153 -3.41 12.41 -1.10
CA ASN A 153 -3.34 13.38 -2.20
C ASN A 153 -1.98 13.43 -2.94
N TRP A 154 -1.18 12.36 -2.87
CA TRP A 154 0.13 12.29 -3.56
C TRP A 154 0.07 11.62 -4.95
N ALA A 155 -1.09 11.11 -5.38
CA ALA A 155 -1.18 10.29 -6.60
C ALA A 155 -0.75 11.02 -7.87
N GLU A 156 -1.04 12.32 -7.97
CA GLU A 156 -0.67 13.15 -9.12
C GLU A 156 0.84 13.44 -9.15
N ALA A 157 1.47 13.63 -7.98
CA ALA A 157 2.91 13.83 -7.88
C ALA A 157 3.71 12.62 -8.38
N GLY A 158 3.20 11.42 -8.11
CA GLY A 158 3.76 10.13 -8.55
C GLY A 158 5.12 9.81 -7.94
N PHE A 159 5.32 8.60 -7.39
CA PHE A 159 6.62 8.21 -6.87
C PHE A 159 7.62 7.87 -7.98
N LYS A 160 8.89 8.24 -7.77
CA LYS A 160 10.01 7.71 -8.55
C LYS A 160 10.21 6.23 -8.22
N GLN A 161 10.57 5.42 -9.22
CA GLN A 161 10.86 4.01 -9.00
C GLN A 161 11.99 3.82 -7.97
N SER A 162 13.04 4.64 -8.02
CA SER A 162 14.14 4.57 -7.04
C SER A 162 13.71 4.80 -5.59
N PHE A 163 12.64 5.57 -5.36
CA PHE A 163 12.06 5.72 -4.02
C PHE A 163 11.27 4.48 -3.60
N ILE A 164 10.52 3.88 -4.52
CA ILE A 164 9.78 2.62 -4.27
C ILE A 164 10.76 1.48 -3.96
N ASP A 165 11.86 1.38 -4.71
CA ASP A 165 12.91 0.37 -4.49
C ASP A 165 13.57 0.57 -3.12
N GLU A 166 13.96 1.80 -2.78
CA GLU A 166 14.56 2.07 -1.46
C GLU A 166 13.55 1.87 -0.31
N PHE A 167 12.26 2.15 -0.54
CA PHE A 167 11.21 1.88 0.43
C PHE A 167 11.09 0.37 0.69
N ALA A 168 11.11 -0.44 -0.38
CA ALA A 168 11.10 -1.90 -0.29
C ALA A 168 12.32 -2.43 0.49
N ASP A 169 13.50 -1.85 0.26
CA ASP A 169 14.73 -2.20 1.00
C ASP A 169 14.60 -1.89 2.50
N TRP A 170 14.06 -0.72 2.87
CA TRP A 170 13.83 -0.37 4.27
C TRP A 170 12.74 -1.22 4.95
N LEU A 171 11.75 -1.66 4.17
CA LEU A 171 10.71 -2.55 4.65
C LEU A 171 11.16 -4.02 4.69
N ASP A 172 12.28 -4.34 4.03
CA ASP A 172 12.85 -5.68 3.86
C ASP A 172 11.88 -6.63 3.12
N HIS A 173 11.04 -6.09 2.24
CA HIS A 173 10.07 -6.85 1.44
C HIS A 173 9.68 -6.10 0.16
N PRO A 174 9.35 -6.82 -0.93
CA PRO A 174 8.73 -6.21 -2.11
C PRO A 174 7.43 -5.48 -1.75
N VAL A 175 7.14 -4.40 -2.47
CA VAL A 175 5.93 -3.59 -2.28
C VAL A 175 5.14 -3.44 -3.58
N SER A 176 3.83 -3.27 -3.47
CA SER A 176 2.99 -2.70 -4.52
C SER A 176 2.70 -1.23 -4.21
N TRP A 177 2.55 -0.43 -5.27
CA TRP A 177 2.09 0.95 -5.18
C TRP A 177 0.69 1.07 -5.77
N VAL A 178 -0.30 1.06 -4.88
CA VAL A 178 -1.71 1.14 -5.23
C VAL A 178 -2.14 2.60 -5.28
N LYS A 179 -2.78 2.99 -6.39
CA LYS A 179 -3.36 4.33 -6.57
C LYS A 179 -4.86 4.26 -6.40
N VAL A 180 -5.39 5.05 -5.47
CA VAL A 180 -6.82 5.12 -5.18
C VAL A 180 -7.33 6.52 -5.51
N GLU A 181 -8.29 6.58 -6.43
CA GLU A 181 -9.08 7.78 -6.68
C GLU A 181 -10.35 7.73 -5.84
N LEU A 182 -10.56 8.75 -5.00
CA LEU A 182 -11.70 8.82 -4.08
C LEU A 182 -12.92 9.51 -4.69
#